data_AF-A0A087SR18-F1
#
_entry.id   AF-A0A087SR18-F1
#
_cell.length_a   1.000
_cell.length_b   1.000
_cell.length_c   1.000
_cell.angle_alpha   90.00
_cell.angle_beta   90.00
_cell.angle_gamma   90.00
#
_symmetry.space_group_name_H-M   'P 1'
#
loop_
_entity.id
_entity.type
_entity.pdbx_description
1 polymer ?
#
loop_
_entity_poly.entity_id
_entity_poly.type
_entity_poly.pdbx_seq_one_letter_code
_entity_poly.pdbx_strand_id
1 'polypeptide(L)'
;MAAEVPVPPQYIPQPVTDFRGFPDGPRGFKVGVTKKGVLGQKRRLEEYEEQVEKEQEEQAMAGEVQPFGPRKKVKHNTHGLAKVSGRSWKQAGERAGTLRNPKLSTSWDEKMRIKAEKASFLEQKRESQAAWKAKKGMLKSQREEVLRKKEENRKKSEVTVRVSSATAKKMQKSKKARKALRTGE
;
A
#
# COMPACT_ATOMS: atom_id res chain seq x y z
N MET A 1 2.53 25.67 56.79
CA MET A 1 2.32 25.52 55.33
C MET A 1 3.69 25.60 54.68
N ALA A 2 4.25 24.47 54.24
CA ALA A 2 5.55 24.45 53.59
C ALA A 2 5.34 24.73 52.08
N ALA A 3 6.02 25.75 51.55
CA ALA A 3 5.95 26.11 50.15
C ALA A 3 6.75 25.09 49.32
N GLU A 4 6.09 24.39 48.40
CA GLU A 4 6.74 23.53 47.42
C GLU A 4 7.57 24.39 46.45
N VAL A 5 8.89 24.21 46.47
CA VAL A 5 9.82 24.85 45.54
C VAL A 5 9.76 24.09 44.21
N PRO A 6 9.39 24.73 43.09
CA PRO A 6 9.30 24.04 41.80
C PRO A 6 10.69 23.73 41.26
N VAL A 7 11.02 22.44 41.16
CA VAL A 7 12.25 21.97 40.52
C VAL A 7 12.10 22.13 39.00
N PRO A 8 13.07 22.77 38.31
CA PRO A 8 12.99 22.96 36.87
C PRO A 8 13.07 21.62 36.12
N PRO A 9 12.36 21.48 34.98
CA PRO A 9 12.34 20.24 34.21
C PRO A 9 13.76 19.90 33.72
N GLN A 10 14.23 18.70 34.08
CA GLN A 10 15.54 18.20 33.65
C GLN A 10 15.57 18.04 32.13
N TYR A 11 16.59 18.60 31.50
CA TYR A 11 16.77 18.53 30.05
C TYR A 11 17.13 17.10 29.64
N ILE A 12 16.24 16.46 28.88
CA ILE A 12 16.50 15.16 28.26
C ILE A 12 17.20 15.41 26.93
N PRO A 13 18.46 14.98 26.73
CA PRO A 13 19.13 15.15 25.45
C PRO A 13 18.38 14.35 24.38
N GLN A 14 18.06 15.03 23.27
CA GLN A 14 17.43 14.41 22.11
C GLN A 14 18.40 13.38 21.50
N PRO A 15 17.92 12.20 21.08
CA PRO A 15 18.78 11.20 20.45
C PRO A 15 19.33 11.73 19.12
N VAL A 16 20.65 11.80 19.01
CA VAL A 16 21.34 12.19 17.78
C VAL A 16 21.12 11.08 16.76
N THR A 17 20.43 11.38 15.67
CA THR A 17 20.20 10.42 14.59
C THR A 17 21.42 10.39 13.68
N ASP A 18 22.06 9.22 13.54
CA ASP A 18 23.20 9.05 12.65
C ASP A 18 22.72 8.82 11.20
N PHE A 19 23.18 9.68 10.29
CA PHE A 19 22.83 9.67 8.86
C PHE A 19 23.89 8.98 7.99
N ARG A 20 24.99 8.49 8.56
CA ARG A 20 26.08 7.85 7.80
C ARG A 20 25.67 6.51 7.16
N GLY A 21 24.56 5.92 7.60
CA GLY A 21 23.96 4.72 7.01
C GLY A 21 22.71 4.97 6.16
N PHE A 22 22.36 6.24 5.88
CA PHE A 22 21.22 6.54 5.01
C PHE A 22 21.62 6.35 3.54
N PRO A 23 20.85 5.60 2.72
CA PRO A 23 21.16 5.48 1.30
C PRO A 23 20.91 6.81 0.59
N ASP A 24 21.94 7.36 -0.06
CA ASP A 24 21.93 8.56 -0.92
C ASP A 24 21.20 8.31 -2.27
N GLY A 25 20.03 7.67 -2.23
CA GLY A 25 19.24 7.31 -3.40
C GLY A 25 17.88 8.01 -3.45
N PRO A 26 17.28 8.19 -4.65
CA PRO A 26 15.95 8.76 -4.77
C PRO A 26 14.95 7.95 -3.95
N ARG A 27 14.12 8.67 -3.18
CA ARG A 27 13.19 8.17 -2.18
C ARG A 27 12.08 7.33 -2.82
N GLY A 28 12.39 6.09 -3.19
CA GLY A 28 11.49 5.17 -3.89
C GLY A 28 12.05 3.76 -4.05
N PHE A 29 13.38 3.59 -4.13
CA PHE A 29 14.02 2.27 -4.17
C PHE A 29 14.43 1.82 -2.77
N LYS A 30 13.66 0.89 -2.19
CA LYS A 30 13.97 0.27 -0.91
C LYS A 30 14.89 -0.93 -1.10
N VAL A 31 16.15 -0.68 -1.44
CA VAL A 31 17.24 -1.67 -1.30
C VAL A 31 17.75 -1.54 0.13
N GLY A 32 17.04 -2.12 1.09
CA GLY A 32 17.45 -2.06 2.49
C GLY A 32 16.28 -2.17 3.45
N VAL A 33 16.54 -2.90 4.53
CA VAL A 33 15.63 -3.24 5.63
C VAL A 33 14.76 -2.04 6.01
N THR A 34 13.44 -2.26 6.05
CA THR A 34 12.50 -1.20 6.41
C THR A 34 12.76 -0.69 7.84
N LYS A 35 12.27 0.51 8.18
CA LYS A 35 12.34 1.13 9.52
C LYS A 35 11.85 0.22 10.69
N LYS A 36 11.28 -0.94 10.39
CA LYS A 36 10.80 -1.98 11.32
C LYS A 36 11.62 -3.29 11.31
N GLY A 37 12.82 -3.33 10.72
CA GLY A 37 13.67 -4.52 10.75
C GLY A 37 13.25 -5.66 9.81
N VAL A 38 12.20 -5.47 9.00
CA VAL A 38 11.71 -6.52 8.09
C VAL A 38 12.44 -6.43 6.76
N LEU A 39 13.08 -7.54 6.37
CA LEU A 39 13.65 -7.77 5.04
C LEU A 39 12.56 -7.60 3.99
N GLY A 40 12.69 -6.58 3.15
CA GLY A 40 11.79 -6.36 2.02
C GLY A 40 11.87 -7.56 1.09
N GLN A 41 10.78 -8.33 1.00
CA GLN A 41 10.64 -9.40 0.03
C GLN A 41 10.83 -8.79 -1.37
N LYS A 42 11.77 -9.32 -2.16
CA LYS A 42 12.00 -8.89 -3.55
C LYS A 42 10.66 -8.96 -4.27
N ARG A 43 10.14 -7.82 -4.74
CA ARG A 43 9.05 -7.83 -5.73
C ARG A 43 9.59 -8.59 -6.94
N ARG A 44 8.80 -9.52 -7.49
CA ARG A 44 9.19 -10.22 -8.71
C ARG A 44 9.36 -9.17 -9.80
N LEU A 45 10.47 -9.24 -10.54
CA LEU A 45 10.83 -8.26 -11.58
C LEU A 45 9.67 -8.05 -12.58
N GLU A 46 8.96 -9.14 -12.88
CA GLU A 46 7.76 -9.20 -13.74
C GLU A 46 6.63 -8.27 -13.27
N GLU A 47 6.37 -8.16 -11.96
CA GLU A 47 5.31 -7.29 -11.42
C GLU A 47 5.71 -5.80 -11.46
N TYR A 48 7.00 -5.50 -11.56
CA TYR A 48 7.51 -4.15 -11.69
C TYR A 48 7.50 -3.69 -13.15
N GLU A 49 7.85 -4.58 -14.07
CA GLU A 49 7.77 -4.31 -15.51
C GLU A 49 6.33 -4.04 -15.96
N GLU A 50 5.35 -4.85 -15.52
CA GLU A 50 3.93 -4.59 -15.79
C GLU A 50 3.43 -3.27 -15.16
N GLN A 51 4.00 -2.86 -14.01
CA GLN A 51 3.60 -1.61 -13.37
C GLN A 51 4.18 -0.38 -14.08
N VAL A 52 5.43 -0.47 -14.55
CA VAL A 52 6.09 0.60 -15.31
C VAL A 52 5.45 0.77 -16.68
N GLU A 53 5.15 -0.33 -17.38
CA GLU A 53 4.49 -0.30 -18.68
C GLU A 53 3.08 0.32 -18.57
N LYS A 54 2.35 -0.01 -17.50
CA LYS A 54 1.04 0.58 -17.21
C LYS A 54 1.11 2.06 -16.82
N GLU A 55 2.11 2.49 -16.06
CA GLU A 55 2.33 3.93 -15.78
C GLU A 55 2.71 4.70 -17.05
N GLN A 56 3.47 4.07 -17.95
CA GLN A 56 3.91 4.67 -19.20
C GLN A 56 2.75 4.79 -20.21
N GLU A 57 1.86 3.79 -20.28
CA GLU A 57 0.61 3.86 -21.04
C GLU A 57 -0.37 4.90 -20.47
N GLU A 58 -0.47 5.02 -19.14
CA GLU A 58 -1.32 6.02 -18.48
C GLU A 58 -0.79 7.44 -18.71
N GLN A 59 0.53 7.60 -18.82
CA GLN A 59 1.19 8.87 -19.16
C GLN A 59 1.09 9.22 -20.65
N ALA A 60 0.99 8.23 -21.55
CA ALA A 60 0.74 8.43 -22.97
C ALA A 60 -0.74 8.77 -23.28
N MET A 61 -1.68 8.28 -22.45
CA MET A 61 -3.11 8.61 -22.53
C MET A 61 -3.48 9.93 -21.83
N ALA A 62 -2.64 10.43 -20.92
CA ALA A 62 -2.74 11.77 -20.35
C ALA A 62 -2.15 12.80 -21.31
N GLY A 63 -2.95 13.18 -22.30
CA GLY A 63 -2.65 14.07 -23.42
C GLY A 63 -1.62 15.18 -23.20
N GLU A 64 -0.77 15.31 -24.23
CA GLU A 64 -0.25 16.55 -24.81
C GLU A 64 -0.07 17.72 -23.81
N VAL A 65 1.09 17.72 -23.14
CA VAL A 65 1.54 18.86 -22.35
C VAL A 65 1.70 20.06 -23.28
N GLN A 66 0.73 20.98 -23.26
CA GLN A 66 0.83 22.23 -24.00
C GLN A 66 2.16 22.95 -23.66
N PRO A 67 2.88 23.49 -24.67
CA PRO A 67 4.09 24.26 -24.41
C PRO A 67 3.73 25.52 -23.63
N PHE A 68 4.39 25.69 -22.49
CA PHE A 68 4.24 26.85 -21.61
C PHE A 68 4.65 28.12 -22.36
N GLY A 69 3.67 28.91 -22.81
CA GLY A 69 3.93 30.17 -23.52
C GLY A 69 4.71 31.19 -22.68
N PRO A 70 5.37 32.17 -23.32
CA PRO A 70 6.20 33.15 -22.63
C PRO A 70 5.36 34.00 -21.67
N ARG A 71 5.66 33.88 -20.37
CA ARG A 71 5.01 34.67 -19.32
C ARG A 71 5.31 36.16 -19.51
N LYS A 72 4.27 36.97 -19.73
CA LYS A 72 4.39 38.43 -19.73
C LYS A 72 4.85 38.89 -18.33
N LYS A 73 5.97 39.61 -18.27
CA LYS A 73 6.49 40.20 -17.04
C LYS A 73 5.45 41.22 -16.52
N VAL A 74 5.01 41.03 -15.28
CA VAL A 74 4.11 41.96 -14.59
C VAL A 74 4.83 43.30 -14.44
N LYS A 75 4.29 44.37 -15.05
CA LYS A 75 4.79 45.73 -14.80
C LYS A 75 4.38 46.13 -13.39
N HIS A 76 5.35 46.28 -12.50
CA HIS A 76 5.10 46.82 -11.16
C HIS A 76 4.79 48.31 -11.27
N ASN A 77 3.60 48.70 -10.80
CA ASN A 77 3.21 50.11 -10.68
C ASN A 77 4.10 50.79 -9.64
N THR A 78 4.81 51.84 -10.04
CA THR A 78 5.73 52.65 -9.23
C THR A 78 5.03 53.83 -8.54
N HIS A 79 3.78 53.68 -8.13
CA HIS A 79 3.14 54.69 -7.29
C HIS A 79 3.53 54.45 -5.82
N GLY A 80 4.52 55.23 -5.33
CA GLY A 80 4.95 55.21 -3.93
C GLY A 80 6.45 55.31 -3.65
N LEU A 81 7.25 55.87 -4.57
CA LEU A 81 8.69 56.14 -4.40
C LEU A 81 8.99 57.24 -3.37
N ALA A 82 8.48 57.11 -2.13
CA ALA A 82 8.90 57.93 -1.01
C ALA A 82 9.45 57.04 0.10
N LYS A 83 10.72 57.30 0.41
CA LYS A 83 11.58 56.62 1.39
C LYS A 83 10.92 56.60 2.78
N VAL A 84 10.45 55.44 3.24
CA VAL A 84 10.33 55.14 4.66
C VAL A 84 10.84 53.72 4.92
N SER A 85 11.73 53.64 5.90
CA SER A 85 12.49 52.48 6.35
C SER A 85 11.69 51.16 6.34
N GLY A 86 12.29 50.15 5.72
CA GLY A 86 11.69 48.86 5.47
C GLY A 86 11.41 48.04 6.73
N ARG A 87 10.22 47.42 6.73
CA ARG A 87 10.05 45.97 6.96
C ARG A 87 8.62 45.53 6.61
N SER A 88 8.34 45.25 5.34
CA SER A 88 7.12 44.53 4.93
C SER A 88 7.48 43.11 4.47
N TRP A 89 7.83 42.24 5.41
CA TRP A 89 8.22 40.85 5.12
C TRP A 89 7.07 39.95 4.66
N LYS A 90 5.84 40.45 4.57
CA LYS A 90 4.69 39.75 4.00
C LYS A 90 3.81 40.78 3.29
N GLN A 91 3.48 40.53 2.02
CA GLN A 91 2.30 41.16 1.43
C GLN A 91 1.12 40.82 2.36
N ALA A 92 0.28 41.78 2.71
CA ALA A 92 -0.93 41.48 3.48
C ALA A 92 -1.75 40.50 2.64
N GLY A 93 -1.74 39.21 3.01
CA GLY A 93 -2.58 38.22 2.36
C GLY A 93 -4.02 38.70 2.43
N GLU A 94 -4.74 38.60 1.31
CA GLU A 94 -6.17 38.91 1.31
C GLU A 94 -6.83 38.14 2.45
N ARG A 95 -7.61 38.85 3.29
CA ARG A 95 -8.31 38.21 4.40
C ARG A 95 -9.20 37.12 3.80
N ALA A 96 -9.29 35.94 4.44
CA ALA A 96 -10.10 34.84 3.91
C ALA A 96 -11.57 35.23 3.64
N GLY A 97 -12.09 36.29 4.29
CA GLY A 97 -13.41 36.86 4.02
C GLY A 97 -13.54 37.78 2.80
N THR A 98 -12.44 38.26 2.19
CA THR A 98 -12.47 39.06 0.94
C THR A 98 -12.40 38.20 -0.32
N LEU A 99 -11.99 36.93 -0.20
CA LEU A 99 -12.24 35.90 -1.22
C LEU A 99 -13.72 35.58 -1.21
N ARG A 100 -14.50 36.46 -1.83
CA ARG A 100 -15.92 36.26 -2.10
C ARG A 100 -16.03 34.91 -2.83
N ASN A 101 -16.56 33.89 -2.14
CA ASN A 101 -16.86 32.60 -2.76
C ASN A 101 -17.56 32.92 -4.09
N PRO A 102 -17.01 32.54 -5.25
CA PRO A 102 -17.72 32.74 -6.50
C PRO A 102 -19.10 32.12 -6.28
N LYS A 103 -20.18 32.85 -6.59
CA LYS A 103 -21.53 32.31 -6.47
C LYS A 103 -21.57 31.06 -7.35
N LEU A 104 -21.40 29.89 -6.72
CA LEU A 104 -21.51 28.58 -7.33
C LEU A 104 -23.00 28.31 -7.58
N SER A 105 -23.66 29.16 -8.36
CA SER A 105 -24.95 28.84 -8.92
C SER A 105 -24.71 27.90 -10.09
N THR A 106 -24.32 26.67 -9.79
CA THR A 106 -24.38 25.60 -10.77
C THR A 106 -25.84 25.48 -11.22
N SER A 107 -26.05 25.43 -12.53
CA SER A 107 -27.37 25.23 -13.10
C SER A 107 -27.94 23.89 -12.62
N TRP A 108 -29.26 23.74 -12.69
CA TRP A 108 -29.91 22.47 -12.35
C TRP A 108 -29.33 21.30 -13.16
N ASP A 109 -29.05 21.54 -14.44
CA ASP A 109 -28.47 20.53 -15.34
C ASP A 109 -27.09 20.09 -14.89
N GLU A 110 -26.23 21.02 -14.45
CA GLU A 110 -24.90 20.70 -13.93
C GLU A 110 -25.00 19.87 -12.63
N LYS A 111 -25.98 20.16 -11.76
CA LYS A 111 -26.23 19.35 -10.56
C LYS A 111 -26.69 17.93 -10.92
N MET A 112 -27.53 17.80 -11.95
CA MET A 112 -27.98 16.49 -12.43
C MET A 112 -26.85 15.68 -13.05
N ARG A 113 -25.97 16.34 -13.81
CA ARG A 113 -24.76 15.73 -14.36
C ARG A 113 -23.84 15.21 -13.25
N ILE A 114 -23.48 16.06 -12.28
CA ILE A 114 -22.63 15.65 -11.15
C ILE A 114 -23.26 14.50 -10.36
N LYS A 115 -24.61 14.49 -10.20
CA LYS A 115 -25.31 13.40 -9.53
C LYS A 115 -25.22 12.09 -10.32
N ALA A 116 -25.37 12.13 -11.65
CA ALA A 116 -25.22 10.98 -12.51
C ALA A 116 -23.78 10.43 -12.51
N GLU A 117 -22.79 11.30 -12.61
CA GLU A 117 -21.37 10.94 -12.52
C GLU A 117 -21.02 10.32 -11.16
N LYS A 118 -21.58 10.86 -10.07
CA LYS A 118 -21.41 10.26 -8.74
C LYS A 118 -22.05 8.88 -8.64
N ALA A 119 -23.22 8.68 -9.26
CA ALA A 119 -23.88 7.38 -9.27
C ALA A 119 -23.06 6.34 -10.05
N SER A 120 -22.59 6.66 -11.26
CA SER A 120 -21.77 5.76 -12.06
C SER A 120 -20.44 5.42 -11.38
N PHE A 121 -19.80 6.40 -10.73
CA PHE A 121 -18.59 6.14 -9.95
C PHE A 121 -18.83 5.17 -8.77
N LEU A 122 -19.95 5.31 -8.07
CA LEU A 122 -20.31 4.40 -6.97
C LEU A 122 -20.62 2.98 -7.48
N GLU A 123 -21.25 2.85 -8.64
CA GLU A 123 -21.49 1.57 -9.30
C GLU A 123 -20.17 0.89 -9.68
N GLN A 124 -19.27 1.60 -10.36
CA GLN A 124 -17.93 1.09 -10.70
C GLN A 124 -17.13 0.69 -9.45
N LYS A 125 -17.22 1.46 -8.37
CA LYS A 125 -16.60 1.12 -7.09
C LYS A 125 -17.20 -0.15 -6.49
N ARG A 126 -18.52 -0.34 -6.59
CA ARG A 126 -19.20 -1.55 -6.10
C ARG A 126 -18.82 -2.76 -6.93
N GLU A 127 -18.77 -2.63 -8.25
CA GLU A 127 -18.37 -3.68 -9.18
C GLU A 127 -16.93 -4.12 -8.96
N SER A 128 -16.00 -3.18 -8.84
CA SER A 128 -14.58 -3.49 -8.57
C SER A 128 -14.41 -4.21 -7.22
N GLN A 129 -15.14 -3.79 -6.17
CA GLN A 129 -15.14 -4.50 -4.88
C GLN A 129 -15.76 -5.90 -4.98
N ALA A 130 -16.85 -6.05 -5.73
CA ALA A 130 -17.48 -7.34 -5.96
C ALA A 130 -16.54 -8.28 -6.73
N ALA A 131 -15.88 -7.80 -7.78
CA ALA A 131 -14.88 -8.55 -8.53
C ALA A 131 -13.69 -8.98 -7.66
N TRP A 132 -13.19 -8.08 -6.80
CA TRP A 132 -12.11 -8.42 -5.85
C TRP A 132 -12.55 -9.49 -4.85
N LYS A 133 -13.76 -9.36 -4.27
CA LYS A 133 -14.32 -10.37 -3.36
C LYS A 133 -14.53 -11.70 -4.06
N ALA A 134 -15.02 -11.70 -5.30
CA ALA A 134 -15.19 -12.90 -6.11
C ALA A 134 -13.84 -13.60 -6.36
N LYS A 135 -12.81 -12.87 -6.79
CA LYS A 135 -11.45 -13.41 -6.97
C LYS A 135 -10.92 -14.04 -5.67
N LYS A 136 -11.09 -13.35 -4.54
CA LYS A 136 -10.68 -13.87 -3.21
C LYS A 136 -11.47 -15.12 -2.81
N GLY A 137 -12.78 -15.14 -3.08
CA GLY A 137 -13.65 -16.30 -2.85
C GLY A 137 -13.21 -17.52 -3.66
N MET A 138 -12.92 -17.33 -4.96
CA MET A 138 -12.41 -18.39 -5.84
C MET A 138 -11.10 -18.97 -5.30
N LEU A 139 -10.13 -18.14 -4.93
CA LEU A 139 -8.87 -18.61 -4.34
C LEU A 139 -9.07 -19.38 -3.03
N LYS A 140 -10.04 -18.96 -2.20
CA LYS A 140 -10.37 -19.68 -0.96
C LYS A 140 -10.98 -21.05 -1.27
N SER A 141 -11.93 -21.12 -2.20
CA SER A 141 -12.55 -22.39 -2.61
C SER A 141 -11.53 -23.37 -3.19
N GLN A 142 -10.61 -22.90 -4.04
CA GLN A 142 -9.53 -23.74 -4.57
C GLN A 142 -8.63 -24.30 -3.46
N ARG A 143 -8.29 -23.48 -2.45
CA ARG A 143 -7.49 -23.94 -1.30
C ARG A 143 -8.26 -24.98 -0.48
N GLU A 144 -9.54 -24.74 -0.22
CA GLU A 144 -10.41 -25.67 0.51
C GLU A 144 -10.53 -27.00 -0.25
N GLU A 145 -10.69 -26.98 -1.57
CA GLU A 145 -10.72 -28.19 -2.41
C GLU A 145 -9.39 -28.95 -2.38
N VAL A 146 -8.26 -28.24 -2.45
CA VAL A 146 -6.93 -28.87 -2.38
C VAL A 146 -6.70 -29.51 -1.01
N LEU A 147 -7.10 -28.83 0.07
CA LEU A 147 -7.03 -29.39 1.42
C LEU A 147 -7.93 -30.61 1.54
N ARG A 148 -9.16 -30.55 1.04
CA ARG A 148 -10.10 -31.69 1.03
C ARG A 148 -9.53 -32.88 0.27
N LYS A 149 -8.97 -32.67 -0.92
CA LYS A 149 -8.29 -33.71 -1.71
C LYS A 149 -7.10 -34.30 -0.96
N LYS A 150 -6.31 -33.47 -0.27
CA LYS A 150 -5.19 -33.95 0.57
C LYS A 150 -5.69 -34.80 1.74
N GLU A 151 -6.76 -34.40 2.42
CA GLU A 151 -7.37 -35.16 3.51
C GLU A 151 -7.98 -36.48 3.00
N GLU A 152 -8.69 -36.46 1.88
CA GLU A 152 -9.21 -37.67 1.23
C GLU A 152 -8.07 -38.62 0.84
N ASN A 153 -6.98 -38.09 0.28
CA ASN A 153 -5.80 -38.88 -0.05
C ASN A 153 -5.10 -39.43 1.20
N ARG A 154 -5.00 -38.63 2.28
CA ARG A 154 -4.50 -39.09 3.58
C ARG A 154 -5.35 -40.25 4.10
N LYS A 155 -6.68 -40.10 4.15
CA LYS A 155 -7.62 -41.16 4.57
C LYS A 155 -7.48 -42.41 3.70
N LYS A 156 -7.40 -42.27 2.37
CA LYS A 156 -7.19 -43.40 1.44
C LYS A 156 -5.83 -44.08 1.69
N SER A 157 -4.77 -43.31 1.91
CA SER A 157 -3.42 -43.85 2.16
C SER A 157 -3.28 -44.49 3.54
N GLU A 158 -3.95 -43.95 4.55
CA GLU A 158 -4.00 -44.50 5.91
C GLU A 158 -4.63 -45.90 5.91
N VAL A 159 -5.65 -46.10 5.06
CA VAL A 159 -6.26 -47.43 4.83
C VAL A 159 -5.28 -48.41 4.17
N THR A 160 -4.26 -47.94 3.43
CA THR A 160 -3.28 -48.80 2.76
C THR A 160 -2.02 -49.13 3.57
N VAL A 161 -1.72 -48.41 4.66
CA VAL A 161 -0.53 -48.69 5.51
C VAL A 161 -0.80 -49.74 6.58
N ARG A 162 -2.08 -50.10 6.83
CA ARG A 162 -2.40 -51.25 7.68
C ARG A 162 -2.10 -52.56 6.95
N VAL A 163 -0.90 -53.08 7.14
CA VAL A 163 -0.57 -54.48 6.78
C VAL A 163 -1.64 -55.37 7.40
N SER A 164 -2.42 -56.07 6.57
CA SER A 164 -3.46 -56.97 7.09
C SER A 164 -2.85 -57.95 8.10
N SER A 165 -3.61 -58.37 9.11
CA SER A 165 -3.11 -59.28 10.15
C SER A 165 -2.53 -60.58 9.56
N ALA A 166 -3.10 -61.07 8.45
CA ALA A 166 -2.60 -62.23 7.72
C ALA A 166 -1.28 -61.92 6.98
N THR A 167 -1.14 -60.74 6.38
CA THR A 167 0.08 -60.30 5.70
C THR A 167 1.21 -60.06 6.70
N ALA A 168 0.90 -59.48 7.87
CA ALA A 168 1.86 -59.28 8.96
C ALA A 168 2.41 -60.63 9.48
N LYS A 169 1.55 -61.63 9.66
CA LYS A 169 1.97 -63.00 10.02
C LYS A 169 2.89 -63.64 8.96
N LYS A 170 2.65 -63.42 7.67
CA LYS A 170 3.55 -63.89 6.60
C LYS A 170 4.89 -63.17 6.63
N MET A 171 4.90 -61.85 6.86
CA MET A 171 6.11 -61.04 6.95
C MET A 171 6.94 -61.34 8.21
N GLN A 172 6.33 -61.78 9.31
CA GLN A 172 7.08 -62.24 10.49
C GLN A 172 7.93 -63.50 10.21
N LYS A 173 7.68 -64.27 9.16
CA LYS A 173 8.46 -65.48 8.86
C LYS A 173 9.88 -65.17 8.36
N SER A 174 10.12 -64.04 7.69
CA SER A 174 11.45 -63.67 7.19
C SER A 174 12.12 -62.61 8.06
N LYS A 175 13.42 -62.77 8.33
CA LYS A 175 14.19 -61.86 9.22
C LYS A 175 14.19 -60.41 8.70
N LYS A 176 14.27 -60.21 7.39
CA LYS A 176 14.26 -58.87 6.77
C LYS A 176 12.88 -58.20 6.87
N ALA A 177 11.80 -58.92 6.56
CA ALA A 177 10.46 -58.35 6.63
C ALA A 177 9.98 -58.14 8.09
N ARG A 178 10.40 -58.99 9.03
CA ARG A 178 10.16 -58.79 10.46
C ARG A 178 10.80 -57.51 10.99
N LYS A 179 11.99 -57.15 10.51
CA LYS A 179 12.63 -55.87 10.85
C LYS A 179 11.85 -54.68 10.29
N ALA A 180 11.41 -54.76 9.04
CA ALA A 180 10.61 -53.70 8.40
C ALA A 180 9.30 -53.40 9.14
N LEU A 181 8.63 -54.43 9.67
CA LEU A 181 7.44 -54.27 10.52
C LEU A 181 7.73 -53.60 11.87
N ARG A 182 8.95 -53.75 12.40
CA ARG A 182 9.36 -53.23 13.72
C ARG A 182 9.89 -51.79 13.65
N THR A 183 10.26 -51.33 12.45
CA THR A 183 10.77 -49.97 12.16
C THR A 183 9.73 -49.06 11.52
N GLY A 184 8.51 -49.56 11.29
CA GLY A 184 7.41 -48.82 10.65
C GLY A 184 6.39 -48.21 11.61
N GLU A 185 6.68 -48.18 12.91
CA GLU A 185 5.98 -47.36 13.92
C GLU A 185 6.69 -46.01 14.11
#